data_AF-A0A0P7US35-F1
#
_entry.id   AF-A0A0P7US35-F1
#
_cell.length_a   1.000
_cell.length_b   1.000
_cell.length_c   1.000
_cell.angle_alpha   90.00
_cell.angle_beta   90.00
_cell.angle_gamma   90.00
#
_symmetry.space_group_name_H-M   'P 1'
#
loop_
_entity.id
_entity.type
_entity.pdbx_description
1 polymer ?
#
loop_
_entity_poly.entity_id
_entity_poly.type
_entity_poly.pdbx_seq_one_letter_code
_entity_poly.pdbx_strand_id
1 'polypeptide(L)'
;MGPISYKAVSSFDPELNLSNQSGKVFKHSNETSHMFLGLYPGSTYSFTIRASTIKGYGPPVSTQFTTKISAPSMPGYDQETPLNQTDSTVTVLLKPAQSRGAPVSVYQVVVEDERPRRARDNPEILRCYPVPIHFQNVTLLNSPYYFTAEIPASILQTPQPFSIGDNRTYSGYWNAPLLPHKSYSIYYQAVSSANGETKIDCVRVATKAAIIVTQLTTPYIRIAPAAGDNQLTGAATRKPDAVEPKQQSDHTVKIASIIAGILLFVIIFLGVVLIMKK
;
A
#
# COMPACT_ATOMS: atom_id res chain seq x y z
N MET A 1 -16.59 26.79 40.38
CA MET A 1 -16.91 25.56 39.63
C MET A 1 -16.35 24.39 40.42
N GLY A 2 -17.03 23.24 40.41
CA GLY A 2 -16.68 22.11 41.25
C GLY A 2 -15.93 21.02 40.50
N PRO A 3 -15.82 19.81 41.08
CA PRO A 3 -15.17 18.70 40.42
C PRO A 3 -15.96 18.20 39.21
N ILE A 4 -15.22 17.84 38.17
CA ILE A 4 -15.64 16.96 37.09
C ILE A 4 -14.96 15.61 37.32
N SER A 5 -15.71 14.52 37.33
CA SER A 5 -15.17 13.16 37.41
C SER A 5 -15.65 12.33 36.24
N TYR A 6 -14.78 11.45 35.72
CA TYR A 6 -15.11 10.51 34.67
C TYR A 6 -14.77 9.07 35.10
N LYS A 7 -15.52 8.10 34.57
CA LYS A 7 -15.26 6.67 34.75
C LYS A 7 -15.70 5.90 33.50
N ALA A 8 -14.89 4.95 33.04
CA ALA A 8 -15.28 4.02 31.98
C ALA A 8 -16.38 3.07 32.46
N VAL A 9 -17.34 2.84 31.58
CA VAL A 9 -18.54 2.02 31.82
C VAL A 9 -18.49 0.74 30.99
N SER A 10 -18.06 0.85 29.74
CA SER A 10 -17.92 -0.28 28.79
C SER A 10 -16.83 0.02 27.75
N SER A 11 -16.40 -1.01 27.02
CA SER A 11 -15.55 -0.90 25.84
C SER A 11 -15.99 -1.94 24.80
N PHE A 12 -15.74 -1.67 23.52
CA PHE A 12 -15.84 -2.70 22.49
C PHE A 12 -14.63 -3.65 22.51
N ASP A 13 -13.51 -3.21 23.08
CA ASP A 13 -12.31 -4.03 23.28
C ASP A 13 -12.51 -5.00 24.47
N PRO A 14 -12.58 -6.33 24.24
CA PRO A 14 -12.86 -7.29 25.30
C PRO A 14 -11.66 -7.52 26.25
N GLU A 15 -10.44 -7.11 25.85
CA GLU A 15 -9.22 -7.30 26.64
C GLU A 15 -8.96 -6.12 27.61
N LEU A 16 -9.70 -5.01 27.46
CA LEU A 16 -9.45 -3.78 28.19
C LEU A 16 -10.00 -3.81 29.64
N ASN A 17 -9.10 -3.75 30.62
CA ASN A 17 -9.48 -3.58 32.02
C ASN A 17 -9.90 -2.13 32.34
N LEU A 18 -11.21 -1.93 32.54
CA LEU A 18 -11.83 -0.63 32.81
C LEU A 18 -11.64 -0.12 34.25
N SER A 19 -11.16 -0.95 35.18
CA SER A 19 -11.11 -0.63 36.62
C SER A 19 -10.27 0.61 36.93
N ASN A 20 -9.18 0.79 36.19
CA ASN A 20 -8.25 1.93 36.34
C ASN A 20 -8.62 3.12 35.44
N GLN A 21 -9.69 3.03 34.66
CA GLN A 21 -10.09 4.05 33.69
C GLN A 21 -11.06 5.07 34.31
N SER A 22 -10.59 5.77 35.34
CA SER A 22 -11.34 6.85 35.98
C SER A 22 -10.42 7.98 36.45
N GLY A 23 -10.99 9.17 36.59
CA GLY A 23 -10.24 10.35 37.02
C GLY A 23 -11.14 11.48 37.47
N LYS A 24 -10.52 12.50 38.07
CA LYS A 24 -11.20 13.67 38.62
C LYS A 24 -10.35 14.92 38.39
N VAL A 25 -10.98 15.97 37.89
CA VAL A 25 -10.38 17.26 37.59
C VAL A 25 -11.20 18.35 38.29
N PHE A 26 -10.53 19.36 38.84
CA PHE A 26 -11.16 20.53 39.40
C PHE A 26 -10.98 21.70 38.42
N LYS A 27 -11.98 22.56 38.32
CA LYS A 27 -12.00 23.69 37.38
C LYS A 27 -12.42 24.99 38.08
N HIS A 28 -11.90 26.11 37.61
CA HIS A 28 -12.24 27.43 38.14
C HIS A 28 -13.59 27.93 37.60
N SER A 29 -14.24 28.88 38.28
CA SER A 29 -15.59 29.37 37.92
C SER A 29 -15.69 30.11 36.58
N ASN A 30 -14.56 30.51 36.02
CA ASN A 30 -14.44 31.17 34.72
C ASN A 30 -14.23 30.19 33.54
N GLU A 31 -13.99 28.90 33.82
CA GLU A 31 -13.91 27.86 32.79
C GLU A 31 -15.28 27.18 32.63
N THR A 32 -15.72 26.92 31.40
CA THR A 32 -17.00 26.23 31.11
C THR A 32 -16.81 24.97 30.28
N SER A 33 -15.59 24.66 29.86
CA SER A 33 -15.24 23.51 29.05
C SER A 33 -13.99 22.80 29.58
N HIS A 34 -13.84 21.52 29.24
CA HIS A 34 -12.64 20.76 29.52
C HIS A 34 -12.47 19.64 28.48
N MET A 35 -11.29 19.56 27.88
CA MET A 35 -10.90 18.46 27.00
C MET A 35 -10.20 17.38 27.81
N PHE A 36 -10.77 16.17 27.80
CA PHE A 36 -10.14 14.97 28.34
C PHE A 36 -9.25 14.35 27.26
N LEU A 37 -8.01 14.03 27.63
CA LEU A 37 -7.00 13.42 26.76
C LEU A 37 -6.62 12.03 27.30
N GLY A 38 -6.08 11.16 26.44
CA GLY A 38 -5.62 9.83 26.84
C GLY A 38 -6.73 8.85 27.22
N LEU A 39 -8.00 9.15 26.89
CA LEU A 39 -9.09 8.18 27.00
C LEU A 39 -8.86 7.02 26.05
N TYR A 40 -9.18 5.80 26.47
CA TYR A 40 -9.04 4.62 25.62
C TYR A 40 -10.01 4.68 24.44
N PRO A 41 -9.61 4.21 23.24
CA PRO A 41 -10.48 4.15 22.07
C PRO A 41 -11.64 3.16 22.27
N GLY A 42 -12.73 3.36 21.54
CA GLY A 42 -13.93 2.50 21.54
C GLY A 42 -14.54 2.24 22.91
N SER A 43 -14.38 3.18 23.84
CA SER A 43 -14.75 3.04 25.25
C SER A 43 -15.78 4.09 25.66
N THR A 44 -16.81 3.66 26.37
CA THR A 44 -17.88 4.54 26.86
C THR A 44 -17.55 5.03 28.26
N TYR A 45 -17.51 6.34 28.42
CA TYR A 45 -17.19 7.02 29.67
C TYR A 45 -18.40 7.80 30.19
N SER A 46 -18.70 7.62 31.47
CA SER A 46 -19.67 8.44 32.21
C SER A 46 -18.95 9.61 32.87
N PHE A 47 -19.32 10.82 32.48
CA PHE A 47 -18.84 12.07 33.05
C PHE A 47 -19.86 12.58 34.05
N THR A 48 -19.41 13.13 35.18
CA THR A 48 -20.24 13.68 36.25
C THR A 48 -19.67 15.02 36.68
N ILE A 49 -20.49 16.07 36.65
CA ILE A 49 -20.12 17.45 36.95
C ILE A 49 -20.90 17.91 38.18
N ARG A 50 -20.25 18.62 39.11
CA ARG A 50 -20.92 19.36 40.19
C ARG A 50 -20.56 20.84 40.13
N ALA A 51 -21.56 21.72 40.19
CA ALA A 51 -21.35 23.15 40.40
C ALA A 51 -20.95 23.42 41.87
N SER A 52 -20.25 24.52 42.12
CA SER A 52 -19.88 24.96 43.48
C SER A 52 -20.18 26.44 43.67
N THR A 53 -20.63 26.78 44.88
CA THR A 53 -20.92 28.14 45.36
C THR A 53 -20.29 28.33 46.75
N ILE A 54 -20.38 29.53 47.31
CA ILE A 54 -19.98 29.80 48.71
C ILE A 54 -20.76 28.99 49.75
N LYS A 55 -21.91 28.38 49.39
CA LYS A 55 -22.70 27.50 50.25
C LYS A 55 -22.37 26.00 50.06
N GLY A 56 -21.43 25.66 49.18
CA GLY A 56 -21.03 24.28 48.90
C GLY A 56 -21.36 23.81 47.47
N TYR A 57 -21.39 22.50 47.28
CA TYR A 57 -21.64 21.87 45.98
C TYR A 57 -23.14 21.69 45.71
N GLY A 58 -23.54 21.99 44.48
CA GLY A 58 -24.87 21.66 43.96
C GLY A 58 -25.02 20.17 43.59
N PRO A 59 -26.21 19.76 43.14
CA PRO A 59 -26.46 18.39 42.68
C PRO A 59 -25.55 18.01 41.49
N PRO A 60 -25.19 16.73 41.35
CA PRO A 60 -24.46 16.25 40.18
C PRO A 60 -25.35 16.16 38.94
N VAL A 61 -24.75 16.42 37.77
CA VAL A 61 -25.31 16.08 36.45
C VAL A 61 -24.34 15.09 35.79
N SER A 62 -24.88 14.04 35.16
CA SER A 62 -24.07 12.98 34.54
C SER A 62 -24.54 12.65 33.12
N THR A 63 -23.58 12.47 32.21
CA THR A 63 -23.81 12.13 30.79
C THR A 63 -22.75 11.14 30.31
N GLN A 64 -23.10 10.24 29.39
CA GLN A 64 -22.16 9.28 28.81
C GLN A 64 -21.76 9.67 27.39
N PHE A 65 -20.50 9.41 27.03
CA PHE A 65 -19.97 9.56 25.68
C PHE A 65 -19.04 8.40 25.34
N THR A 66 -19.10 7.92 24.10
CA THR A 66 -18.24 6.83 23.59
C THR A 66 -17.13 7.41 22.73
N THR A 67 -15.88 7.02 23.00
CA THR A 67 -14.73 7.40 22.18
C THR A 67 -14.72 6.64 20.85
N LYS A 68 -14.13 7.26 19.83
CA LYS A 68 -13.92 6.64 18.52
C LYS A 68 -13.00 5.43 18.62
N ILE A 69 -13.16 4.45 17.72
CA ILE A 69 -12.25 3.31 17.64
C ILE A 69 -10.91 3.72 17.01
N SER A 70 -9.85 2.97 17.31
CA SER A 70 -8.56 3.12 16.63
C SER A 70 -8.43 2.09 15.50
N ALA A 71 -7.51 2.34 14.58
CA ALA A 71 -7.04 1.29 13.69
C ALA A 71 -6.40 0.15 14.52
N PRO A 72 -6.59 -1.12 14.11
CA PRO A 72 -5.78 -2.24 14.60
C PRO A 72 -4.28 -1.94 14.46
N SER A 73 -3.44 -2.77 15.08
CA SER A 73 -2.00 -2.77 14.79
C SER A 73 -1.65 -4.03 14.02
N MET A 74 -1.23 -3.87 12.77
CA MET A 74 -0.64 -4.97 12.00
C MET A 74 0.68 -5.41 12.65
N PRO A 75 1.01 -6.71 12.59
CA PRO A 75 2.33 -7.19 12.99
C PRO A 75 3.37 -6.80 11.93
N GLY A 76 4.64 -6.71 12.35
CA GLY A 76 5.75 -6.40 11.44
C GLY A 76 6.05 -7.55 10.46
N TYR A 77 6.41 -7.18 9.22
CA TYR A 77 6.74 -8.09 8.11
C TYR A 77 8.08 -7.79 7.43
N ASP A 78 8.82 -6.77 7.88
CA ASP A 78 9.97 -6.19 7.15
C ASP A 78 11.14 -7.16 6.88
N GLN A 79 11.17 -8.31 7.56
CA GLN A 79 12.20 -9.35 7.43
C GLN A 79 11.65 -10.69 6.93
N GLU A 80 10.35 -10.79 6.61
CA GLU A 80 9.73 -12.04 6.21
C GLU A 80 9.66 -12.18 4.69
N THR A 81 10.31 -13.22 4.16
CA THR A 81 10.19 -13.60 2.75
C THR A 81 8.94 -14.46 2.53
N PRO A 82 8.39 -14.50 1.31
CA PRO A 82 7.38 -15.48 0.94
C PRO A 82 7.82 -16.91 1.28
N LEU A 83 6.89 -17.72 1.78
CA LEU A 83 7.10 -19.14 2.10
C LEU A 83 7.32 -19.99 0.84
N ASN A 84 6.69 -19.59 -0.26
CA ASN A 84 6.83 -20.20 -1.58
C ASN A 84 6.45 -19.17 -2.65
N GLN A 85 7.01 -19.29 -3.85
CA GLN A 85 6.68 -18.45 -5.00
C GLN A 85 6.79 -19.27 -6.29
N THR A 86 5.79 -19.13 -7.16
CA THR A 86 5.76 -19.74 -8.48
C THR A 86 5.54 -18.66 -9.55
N ASP A 87 5.48 -19.07 -10.81
CA ASP A 87 5.13 -18.23 -11.95
C ASP A 87 3.82 -17.47 -11.76
N SER A 88 2.83 -18.09 -11.07
CA SER A 88 1.47 -17.56 -10.88
C SER A 88 1.00 -17.40 -9.44
N THR A 89 1.77 -17.84 -8.44
CA THR A 89 1.38 -17.75 -7.02
C THR A 89 2.49 -17.21 -6.11
N VAL A 90 2.08 -16.63 -4.98
CA VAL A 90 2.96 -16.30 -3.85
C VAL A 90 2.29 -16.76 -2.57
N THR A 91 2.98 -17.56 -1.77
CA THR A 91 2.50 -18.00 -0.45
C THR A 91 3.16 -17.16 0.64
N VAL A 92 2.36 -16.51 1.48
CA VAL A 92 2.80 -15.69 2.62
C VAL A 92 2.23 -16.23 3.93
N LEU A 93 2.80 -15.84 5.07
CA LEU A 93 2.26 -16.16 6.40
C LEU A 93 1.37 -15.02 6.90
N LEU A 94 0.05 -15.19 6.88
CA LEU A 94 -0.86 -14.19 7.46
C LEU A 94 -0.90 -14.36 8.98
N LYS A 95 -0.71 -13.28 9.72
CA LYS A 95 -0.69 -13.23 11.18
C LYS A 95 -1.90 -12.41 11.70
N PRO A 96 -2.46 -12.73 12.87
CA PRO A 96 -3.47 -11.88 13.49
C PRO A 96 -2.91 -10.48 13.81
N ALA A 97 -3.73 -9.46 13.63
CA ALA A 97 -3.43 -8.09 14.06
C ALA A 97 -3.94 -7.85 15.49
N GLN A 98 -3.30 -6.91 16.19
CA GLN A 98 -3.73 -6.55 17.54
C GLN A 98 -4.93 -5.59 17.49
N SER A 99 -6.01 -5.96 18.16
CA SER A 99 -7.20 -5.12 18.39
C SER A 99 -6.83 -3.84 19.15
N ARG A 100 -7.51 -2.72 18.86
CA ARG A 100 -7.27 -1.43 19.52
C ARG A 100 -8.54 -0.63 19.75
N GLY A 101 -9.23 -0.88 20.86
CA GLY A 101 -10.50 -0.23 21.19
C GLY A 101 -11.72 -0.89 20.53
N ALA A 102 -11.52 -1.76 19.55
CA ALA A 102 -12.52 -2.69 19.04
C ALA A 102 -11.81 -3.91 18.40
N PRO A 103 -12.48 -5.08 18.31
CA PRO A 103 -11.94 -6.26 17.67
C PRO A 103 -11.69 -6.06 16.18
N VAL A 104 -10.76 -6.82 15.62
CA VAL A 104 -10.67 -6.99 14.16
C VAL A 104 -11.93 -7.72 13.68
N SER A 105 -12.58 -7.19 12.64
CA SER A 105 -13.79 -7.76 12.03
C SER A 105 -13.44 -8.72 10.88
N VAL A 106 -12.60 -8.24 9.96
CA VAL A 106 -12.12 -9.00 8.80
C VAL A 106 -10.67 -8.64 8.50
N TYR A 107 -9.98 -9.56 7.83
CA TYR A 107 -8.73 -9.29 7.15
C TYR A 107 -8.95 -9.34 5.64
N GLN A 108 -8.22 -8.52 4.90
CA GLN A 108 -8.31 -8.45 3.44
C GLN A 108 -6.90 -8.52 2.84
N VAL A 109 -6.79 -9.21 1.70
CA VAL A 109 -5.54 -9.32 0.93
C VAL A 109 -5.74 -8.61 -0.40
N VAL A 110 -4.83 -7.68 -0.70
CA VAL A 110 -4.88 -6.78 -1.85
C VAL A 110 -3.63 -6.99 -2.70
N VAL A 111 -3.83 -7.06 -4.01
CA VAL A 111 -2.75 -7.17 -5.00
C VAL A 111 -2.73 -5.89 -5.82
N GLU A 112 -1.56 -5.27 -5.93
CA GLU A 112 -1.34 -4.05 -6.69
C GLU A 112 -0.30 -4.29 -7.80
N ASP A 113 -0.61 -3.88 -9.03
CA ASP A 113 0.31 -3.89 -10.17
C ASP A 113 1.50 -2.96 -9.90
N GLU A 114 2.70 -3.50 -9.77
CA GLU A 114 3.91 -2.71 -9.50
C GLU A 114 4.40 -2.02 -10.79
N ARG A 115 3.95 -0.78 -10.97
CA ARG A 115 4.35 0.07 -12.11
C ARG A 115 5.79 0.58 -11.89
N PRO A 116 6.66 0.58 -12.91
CA PRO A 116 8.03 1.10 -12.79
C PRO A 116 8.01 2.58 -12.43
N ARG A 117 8.34 2.88 -11.17
CA ARG A 117 8.30 4.25 -10.63
C ARG A 117 9.38 5.10 -11.29
N ARG A 118 9.02 6.34 -11.62
CA ARG A 118 10.02 7.35 -12.00
C ARG A 118 10.70 7.79 -10.69
N ALA A 119 12.01 8.07 -10.73
CA ALA A 119 12.84 8.32 -9.55
C ALA A 119 12.55 9.65 -8.80
N ARG A 120 11.30 10.13 -8.85
CA ARG A 120 10.85 11.41 -8.27
C ARG A 120 9.52 11.30 -7.52
N ASP A 121 9.03 10.08 -7.27
CA ASP A 121 7.91 9.88 -6.35
C ASP A 121 8.41 10.03 -4.91
N ASN A 122 7.70 10.88 -4.16
CA ASN A 122 7.91 11.13 -2.74
C ASN A 122 7.80 9.79 -1.96
N PRO A 123 8.53 9.55 -0.86
CA PRO A 123 8.39 8.32 -0.07
C PRO A 123 6.91 8.12 0.28
N GLU A 124 6.35 7.01 -0.19
CA GLU A 124 4.92 6.75 -0.08
C GLU A 124 4.53 6.66 1.39
N ILE A 125 3.62 7.54 1.80
CA ILE A 125 2.76 7.27 2.95
C ILE A 125 2.01 5.99 2.60
N LEU A 126 2.28 4.90 3.33
CA LEU A 126 1.61 3.62 3.11
C LEU A 126 0.09 3.85 3.27
N ARG A 127 -0.66 3.78 2.17
CA ARG A 127 -2.10 3.98 2.17
C ARG A 127 -2.77 2.63 2.05
N CYS A 128 -3.50 2.26 3.10
CA CYS A 128 -4.40 1.10 3.05
C CYS A 128 -5.51 1.33 2.02
N TYR A 129 -6.22 0.27 1.67
CA TYR A 129 -7.19 0.27 0.58
C TYR A 129 -8.61 0.30 1.17
N PRO A 130 -9.28 1.47 1.23
CA PRO A 130 -10.60 1.59 1.84
C PRO A 130 -11.77 1.24 0.91
N VAL A 131 -11.52 1.13 -0.40
CA VAL A 131 -12.56 0.84 -1.41
C VAL A 131 -12.30 -0.56 -2.00
N PRO A 132 -13.20 -1.54 -1.80
CA PRO A 132 -13.03 -2.87 -2.36
C PRO A 132 -13.23 -2.86 -3.89
N ILE A 133 -12.26 -3.42 -4.62
CA ILE A 133 -12.28 -3.56 -6.08
C ILE A 133 -12.13 -5.05 -6.43
N HIS A 134 -13.14 -5.65 -7.06
CA HIS A 134 -13.05 -7.01 -7.60
C HIS A 134 -12.16 -7.02 -8.85
N PHE A 135 -11.43 -8.12 -9.07
CA PHE A 135 -10.51 -8.30 -10.20
C PHE A 135 -11.15 -7.98 -11.57
N GLN A 136 -12.40 -8.39 -11.79
CA GLN A 136 -13.12 -8.16 -13.04
C GLN A 136 -13.34 -6.67 -13.36
N ASN A 137 -13.34 -5.81 -12.35
CA ASN A 137 -13.59 -4.37 -12.49
C ASN A 137 -12.31 -3.54 -12.62
N VAL A 138 -11.12 -4.15 -12.49
CA VAL A 138 -9.82 -3.45 -12.49
C VAL A 138 -9.61 -2.64 -13.76
N THR A 139 -9.86 -3.24 -14.92
CA THR A 139 -9.71 -2.59 -16.23
C THR A 139 -10.73 -1.50 -16.45
N LEU A 140 -12.00 -1.75 -16.08
CA LEU A 140 -13.11 -0.79 -16.20
C LEU A 140 -12.89 0.46 -15.34
N LEU A 141 -12.37 0.28 -14.12
CA LEU A 141 -12.13 1.37 -13.16
C LEU A 141 -10.72 1.95 -13.24
N ASN A 142 -9.85 1.43 -14.14
CA ASN A 142 -8.43 1.77 -14.23
C ASN A 142 -7.68 1.70 -12.88
N SER A 143 -8.08 0.75 -12.03
CA SER A 143 -7.49 0.58 -10.70
C SER A 143 -6.08 0.01 -10.81
N PRO A 144 -5.10 0.47 -10.00
CA PRO A 144 -3.81 -0.20 -9.89
C PRO A 144 -3.88 -1.46 -9.01
N TYR A 145 -4.95 -1.65 -8.22
CA TYR A 145 -5.10 -2.75 -7.27
C TYR A 145 -6.44 -3.48 -7.37
N TYR A 146 -6.50 -4.69 -6.82
CA TYR A 146 -7.71 -5.45 -6.55
C TYR A 146 -7.64 -6.26 -5.26
N PHE A 147 -8.81 -6.59 -4.73
CA PHE A 147 -8.98 -7.45 -3.58
C PHE A 147 -9.03 -8.89 -4.05
N THR A 148 -8.14 -9.71 -3.49
CA THR A 148 -7.91 -11.11 -3.88
C THR A 148 -8.55 -12.07 -2.87
N ALA A 149 -8.74 -11.62 -1.63
CA ALA A 149 -9.46 -12.34 -0.58
C ALA A 149 -9.98 -11.42 0.53
N GLU A 150 -11.07 -11.84 1.16
CA GLU A 150 -11.50 -11.37 2.48
C GLU A 150 -11.70 -12.58 3.41
N ILE A 151 -11.16 -12.48 4.62
CA ILE A 151 -10.96 -13.55 5.58
C ILE A 151 -11.60 -13.09 6.91
N PRO A 152 -12.67 -13.73 7.39
CA PRO A 152 -13.26 -13.39 8.69
C PRO A 152 -12.23 -13.49 9.83
N ALA A 153 -12.22 -12.53 10.76
CA ALA A 153 -11.23 -12.56 11.85
C ALA A 153 -11.34 -13.81 12.73
N SER A 154 -12.53 -14.42 12.81
CA SER A 154 -12.79 -15.66 13.55
C SER A 154 -11.99 -16.88 13.07
N ILE A 155 -11.56 -16.93 11.80
CA ILE A 155 -10.78 -18.07 11.27
C ILE A 155 -9.27 -17.86 11.33
N LEU A 156 -8.80 -16.63 11.52
CA LEU A 156 -7.38 -16.27 11.57
C LEU A 156 -6.96 -15.80 12.98
N GLN A 157 -7.03 -16.73 13.93
CA GLN A 157 -6.63 -16.52 15.33
C GLN A 157 -5.14 -16.83 15.59
N THR A 158 -4.50 -17.56 14.67
CA THR A 158 -3.08 -17.93 14.71
C THR A 158 -2.45 -17.67 13.34
N PRO A 159 -1.11 -17.58 13.23
CA PRO A 159 -0.45 -17.45 11.93
C PRO A 159 -0.76 -18.63 11.00
N GLN A 160 -1.20 -18.34 9.77
CA GLN A 160 -1.57 -19.35 8.77
C GLN A 160 -1.04 -18.99 7.37
N PRO A 161 -0.60 -19.98 6.57
CA PRO A 161 -0.15 -19.75 5.20
C PRO A 161 -1.34 -19.40 4.28
N PHE A 162 -1.17 -18.41 3.42
CA PHE A 162 -2.14 -18.03 2.40
C PHE A 162 -1.45 -17.91 1.03
N SER A 163 -2.04 -18.52 0.00
CA SER A 163 -1.51 -18.52 -1.37
C SER A 163 -2.25 -17.51 -2.24
N ILE A 164 -1.62 -16.37 -2.54
CA ILE A 164 -2.11 -15.40 -3.51
C ILE A 164 -2.00 -16.01 -4.91
N GLY A 165 -3.04 -15.86 -5.73
CA GLY A 165 -3.11 -16.37 -7.11
C GLY A 165 -3.54 -17.83 -7.26
N ASP A 166 -4.08 -18.46 -6.22
CA ASP A 166 -4.44 -19.88 -6.23
C ASP A 166 -5.73 -20.23 -7.01
N ASN A 167 -6.31 -19.26 -7.71
CA ASN A 167 -7.53 -19.35 -8.51
C ASN A 167 -8.82 -19.68 -7.72
N ARG A 168 -8.82 -19.60 -6.39
CA ARG A 168 -10.02 -19.79 -5.55
C ARG A 168 -10.77 -18.48 -5.35
N THR A 169 -11.95 -18.56 -4.74
CA THR A 169 -12.74 -17.38 -4.37
C THR A 169 -12.93 -17.35 -2.85
N TYR A 170 -12.61 -16.21 -2.23
CA TYR A 170 -12.66 -15.99 -0.79
C TYR A 170 -13.62 -14.85 -0.49
N SER A 171 -14.77 -15.16 0.12
CA SER A 171 -15.80 -14.18 0.51
C SER A 171 -16.24 -13.26 -0.66
N GLY A 172 -16.33 -13.81 -1.87
CA GLY A 172 -16.71 -13.09 -3.09
C GLY A 172 -15.57 -12.45 -3.89
N TYR A 173 -14.33 -12.44 -3.36
CA TYR A 173 -13.15 -11.99 -4.08
C TYR A 173 -12.46 -13.17 -4.79
N TRP A 174 -12.27 -13.06 -6.10
CA TRP A 174 -11.57 -14.07 -6.88
C TRP A 174 -10.06 -13.85 -6.81
N ASN A 175 -9.33 -14.86 -6.35
CA ASN A 175 -7.89 -14.86 -6.17
C ASN A 175 -7.18 -15.17 -7.50
N ALA A 176 -7.30 -14.24 -8.44
CA ALA A 176 -6.87 -14.40 -9.83
C ALA A 176 -5.37 -14.79 -9.91
N PRO A 177 -4.99 -15.82 -10.70
CA PRO A 177 -3.60 -16.19 -10.91
C PRO A 177 -2.72 -15.01 -11.33
N LEU A 178 -1.59 -14.84 -10.66
CA LEU A 178 -0.65 -13.78 -10.95
C LEU A 178 0.02 -14.05 -12.30
N LEU A 179 0.37 -12.99 -13.03
CA LEU A 179 1.03 -13.13 -14.32
C LEU A 179 2.56 -13.28 -14.14
N PRO A 180 3.24 -14.18 -14.89
CA PRO A 180 4.69 -14.35 -14.77
C PRO A 180 5.46 -13.09 -15.18
N HIS A 181 4.96 -12.37 -16.18
CA HIS A 181 5.59 -11.19 -16.79
C HIS A 181 5.20 -9.85 -16.12
N LYS A 182 4.49 -9.88 -14.98
CA LYS A 182 4.16 -8.69 -14.19
C LYS A 182 4.81 -8.76 -12.81
N SER A 183 5.19 -7.59 -12.30
CA SER A 183 5.54 -7.41 -10.89
C SER A 183 4.31 -6.97 -10.09
N TYR A 184 4.21 -7.40 -8.84
CA TYR A 184 3.10 -7.12 -7.95
C TYR A 184 3.57 -6.80 -6.53
N SER A 185 2.97 -5.78 -5.93
CA SER A 185 2.99 -5.55 -4.48
C SER A 185 1.80 -6.28 -3.85
N ILE A 186 2.04 -7.04 -2.79
CA ILE A 186 0.99 -7.74 -2.04
C ILE A 186 0.84 -7.09 -0.68
N TYR A 187 -0.36 -6.62 -0.38
CA TYR A 187 -0.72 -5.98 0.88
C TYR A 187 -1.72 -6.84 1.64
N TYR A 188 -1.60 -6.78 2.96
CA TYR A 188 -2.47 -7.42 3.93
C TYR A 188 -2.99 -6.33 4.86
N GLN A 189 -4.30 -6.29 5.10
CA GLN A 189 -4.91 -5.27 5.94
C GLN A 189 -5.93 -5.85 6.93
N ALA A 190 -5.92 -5.33 8.15
CA ALA A 190 -6.91 -5.64 9.18
C ALA A 190 -7.92 -4.51 9.26
N VAL A 191 -9.20 -4.88 9.26
CA VAL A 191 -10.33 -3.95 9.33
C VAL A 191 -11.05 -4.16 10.65
N SER A 192 -11.21 -3.09 11.44
CA SER A 192 -12.09 -3.06 12.61
C SER A 192 -13.27 -2.15 12.33
N SER A 193 -14.49 -2.68 12.51
CA SER A 193 -15.74 -1.95 12.35
C SER A 193 -16.59 -2.06 13.61
N ALA A 194 -16.91 -0.93 14.23
CA ALA A 194 -17.80 -0.85 15.40
C ALA A 194 -18.51 0.51 15.46
N ASN A 195 -19.75 0.53 15.94
CA ASN A 195 -20.56 1.74 16.12
C ASN A 195 -20.66 2.66 14.87
N GLY A 196 -20.71 2.06 13.68
CA GLY A 196 -20.75 2.79 12.40
C GLY A 196 -19.42 3.42 11.96
N GLU A 197 -18.34 3.23 12.72
CA GLU A 197 -16.98 3.59 12.29
C GLU A 197 -16.22 2.37 11.78
N THR A 198 -15.42 2.55 10.73
CA THR A 198 -14.46 1.57 10.23
C THR A 198 -13.05 2.16 10.29
N LYS A 199 -12.09 1.35 10.73
CA LYS A 199 -10.65 1.68 10.73
C LYS A 199 -9.88 0.53 10.11
N ILE A 200 -8.81 0.88 9.40
CA ILE A 200 -7.98 -0.06 8.65
C ILE A 200 -6.52 0.22 9.02
N ASP A 201 -5.75 -0.83 9.23
CA ASP A 201 -4.28 -0.80 9.23
C ASP A 201 -3.76 -1.87 8.26
N CYS A 202 -2.59 -1.64 7.66
CA CYS A 202 -2.11 -2.44 6.55
C CYS A 202 -0.59 -2.51 6.45
N VAL A 203 -0.10 -3.58 5.84
CA VAL A 203 1.33 -3.87 5.67
C VAL A 203 1.59 -4.59 4.35
N ARG A 204 2.77 -4.36 3.76
CA ARG A 204 3.16 -4.93 2.46
C ARG A 204 3.93 -6.24 2.66
N VAL A 205 3.22 -7.37 2.56
CA VAL A 205 3.71 -8.69 2.97
C VAL A 205 4.60 -9.39 1.94
N ALA A 206 4.59 -8.98 0.67
CA ALA A 206 5.46 -9.54 -0.36
C ALA A 206 5.59 -8.65 -1.60
N THR A 207 6.64 -8.89 -2.38
CA THR A 207 6.74 -8.53 -3.80
C THR A 207 6.76 -9.81 -4.63
N LYS A 208 5.99 -9.91 -5.71
CA LYS A 208 6.29 -10.84 -6.81
C LYS A 208 7.00 -10.05 -7.89
N ALA A 209 8.21 -10.44 -8.29
CA ALA A 209 8.89 -9.85 -9.43
C ALA A 209 8.42 -10.50 -10.75
N ALA A 210 8.46 -9.73 -11.84
CA ALA A 210 8.32 -10.26 -13.19
C ALA A 210 9.49 -11.19 -13.55
N ILE A 211 9.18 -12.37 -14.08
CA ILE A 211 10.14 -13.33 -14.61
C ILE A 211 10.52 -12.91 -16.02
N ILE A 212 11.58 -12.12 -16.14
CA ILE A 212 12.19 -11.79 -17.43
C ILE A 212 13.13 -12.95 -17.79
N VAL A 213 12.71 -13.79 -18.74
CA VAL A 213 13.60 -14.81 -19.33
C VAL A 213 14.60 -14.09 -20.22
N THR A 214 15.65 -13.54 -19.63
CA THR A 214 16.85 -13.17 -20.38
C THR A 214 17.46 -14.45 -20.93
N GLN A 215 17.63 -14.52 -22.26
CA GLN A 215 18.46 -15.56 -22.86
C GLN A 215 19.90 -15.34 -22.39
N LEU A 216 20.28 -16.05 -21.33
CA LEU A 216 21.66 -16.12 -20.86
C LEU A 216 22.49 -16.88 -21.90
N THR A 217 22.93 -16.18 -22.94
CA THR A 217 24.05 -16.62 -23.77
C THR A 217 25.27 -16.75 -22.87
N THR A 218 25.67 -17.98 -22.61
CA THR A 218 26.76 -18.35 -21.69
C THR A 218 28.04 -17.54 -21.98
N PRO A 219 28.63 -16.85 -21.00
CA PRO A 219 29.95 -16.29 -21.17
C PRO A 219 30.95 -17.45 -21.18
N TYR A 220 31.55 -17.71 -22.34
CA TYR A 220 32.70 -18.62 -22.43
C TYR A 220 33.85 -18.07 -21.58
N ILE A 221 34.15 -18.75 -20.47
CA ILE A 221 35.34 -18.49 -19.68
C ILE A 221 36.56 -18.89 -20.54
N ARG A 222 37.21 -17.90 -21.16
CA ARG A 222 38.55 -18.10 -21.70
C ARG A 222 39.54 -18.13 -20.55
N ILE A 223 39.90 -19.34 -20.13
CA ILE A 223 41.10 -19.55 -19.31
C ILE A 223 42.31 -19.16 -20.17
N ALA A 224 43.00 -18.10 -19.80
CA ALA A 224 44.30 -17.77 -20.36
C ALA A 224 45.37 -18.64 -19.66
N PRO A 225 46.19 -19.41 -20.42
CA PRO A 225 47.37 -20.03 -19.83
C PRO A 225 48.46 -18.98 -19.57
N ALA A 226 49.26 -19.19 -18.54
CA ALA A 226 50.38 -18.32 -18.19
C ALA A 226 51.73 -19.02 -18.44
N ALA A 227 52.79 -18.20 -18.56
CA ALA A 227 54.23 -18.50 -18.59
C ALA A 227 54.85 -18.98 -19.94
N GLY A 228 56.03 -18.42 -20.25
CA GLY A 228 56.98 -18.92 -21.27
C GLY A 228 57.67 -17.84 -22.11
N ASP A 229 58.90 -17.44 -21.77
CA ASP A 229 59.71 -16.45 -22.51
C ASP A 229 60.41 -17.04 -23.75
N ASN A 230 60.51 -16.26 -24.86
CA ASN A 230 61.80 -15.78 -25.44
C ASN A 230 61.76 -15.25 -26.91
N GLN A 231 62.49 -14.14 -27.10
CA GLN A 231 63.31 -13.73 -28.27
C GLN A 231 62.75 -13.23 -29.64
N LEU A 232 62.85 -11.90 -29.80
CA LEU A 232 63.29 -11.06 -30.96
C LEU A 232 62.96 -11.36 -32.45
N THR A 233 62.53 -10.26 -33.12
CA THR A 233 62.83 -9.71 -34.48
C THR A 233 61.53 -9.29 -35.20
N GLY A 234 61.44 -8.24 -36.03
CA GLY A 234 62.39 -7.18 -36.39
C GLY A 234 61.95 -6.44 -37.69
N ALA A 235 61.52 -5.16 -37.57
CA ALA A 235 61.35 -4.14 -38.63
C ALA A 235 60.51 -4.41 -39.91
N ALA A 236 59.57 -3.51 -40.25
CA ALA A 236 59.59 -2.64 -41.45
C ALA A 236 58.20 -2.01 -41.77
N THR A 237 58.22 -0.86 -42.47
CA THR A 237 57.12 0.11 -42.55
C THR A 237 56.49 0.22 -43.95
N ARG A 238 55.16 0.42 -44.08
CA ARG A 238 54.59 1.24 -45.18
C ARG A 238 53.19 1.82 -44.91
N LYS A 239 53.00 3.07 -45.36
CA LYS A 239 51.76 3.86 -45.58
C LYS A 239 51.96 4.57 -46.96
N PRO A 240 50.98 5.29 -47.57
CA PRO A 240 49.61 5.62 -47.18
C PRO A 240 48.58 4.96 -48.15
N ASP A 241 47.26 5.20 -48.12
CA ASP A 241 46.56 6.45 -48.47
C ASP A 241 45.30 6.72 -47.63
N ALA A 242 44.75 7.94 -47.78
CA ALA A 242 43.62 8.47 -47.02
C ALA A 242 42.35 8.57 -47.86
N VAL A 243 41.17 8.42 -47.24
CA VAL A 243 39.97 9.27 -47.40
C VAL A 243 39.08 9.09 -46.16
N GLU A 244 38.75 10.17 -45.46
CA GLU A 244 37.54 10.30 -44.62
C GLU A 244 36.45 10.93 -45.52
N PRO A 245 35.14 10.65 -45.33
CA PRO A 245 34.47 11.19 -44.15
C PRO A 245 33.38 10.31 -43.51
N LYS A 246 33.05 10.69 -42.27
CA LYS A 246 31.88 10.26 -41.49
C LYS A 246 30.56 10.41 -42.25
N GLN A 247 29.60 9.51 -42.02
CA GLN A 247 28.25 9.97 -41.71
C GLN A 247 27.48 9.02 -40.78
N GLN A 248 27.04 9.56 -39.63
CA GLN A 248 26.12 8.92 -38.72
C GLN A 248 24.72 9.53 -38.92
N SER A 249 23.76 8.77 -39.46
CA SER A 249 22.39 9.24 -39.65
C SER A 249 21.37 8.09 -39.79
N ASP A 250 20.76 7.67 -38.68
CA ASP A 250 19.62 6.72 -38.70
C ASP A 250 18.49 7.05 -37.70
N HIS A 251 18.60 8.19 -37.00
CA HIS A 251 17.56 8.72 -36.11
C HIS A 251 16.91 10.02 -36.63
N THR A 252 17.65 10.88 -37.33
CA THR A 252 17.13 12.16 -37.86
C THR A 252 16.05 11.96 -38.92
N VAL A 253 16.21 10.93 -39.78
CA VAL A 253 15.27 10.63 -40.87
C VAL A 253 13.89 10.21 -40.35
N LYS A 254 13.85 9.37 -39.30
CA LYS A 254 12.60 8.85 -38.71
C LYS A 254 11.74 9.94 -38.05
N ILE A 255 12.36 10.99 -37.50
CA ILE A 255 11.62 12.10 -36.86
C ILE A 255 11.01 13.04 -37.92
N ALA A 256 11.72 13.30 -39.02
CA ALA A 256 11.20 14.13 -40.11
C ALA A 256 9.95 13.52 -40.78
N SER A 257 9.91 12.19 -40.94
CA SER A 257 8.76 11.50 -41.55
C SER A 257 7.45 11.66 -40.77
N ILE A 258 7.52 11.66 -39.43
CA ILE A 258 6.32 11.76 -38.56
C ILE A 258 5.72 13.18 -38.64
N ILE A 259 6.58 14.21 -38.64
CA ILE A 259 6.14 15.61 -38.69
C ILE A 259 5.44 15.93 -40.02
N ALA A 260 5.97 15.42 -41.14
CA ALA A 260 5.34 15.59 -42.47
C ALA A 260 3.95 14.92 -42.55
N GLY A 261 3.78 13.72 -41.97
CA GLY A 261 2.49 13.02 -41.95
C GLY A 261 1.42 13.75 -41.14
N ILE A 262 1.78 14.30 -39.98
CA ILE A 262 0.85 15.09 -39.15
C ILE A 262 0.42 16.36 -39.89
N LEU A 263 1.36 17.06 -40.55
CA LEU A 263 1.04 18.29 -41.28
C LEU A 263 0.05 18.04 -42.42
N LEU A 264 0.24 16.96 -43.19
CA LEU A 264 -0.67 16.56 -44.27
C LEU A 264 -2.08 16.25 -43.74
N PHE A 265 -2.18 15.53 -42.62
CA PHE A 265 -3.48 15.20 -42.02
C PHE A 265 -4.25 16.45 -41.56
N VAL A 266 -3.56 17.43 -40.96
CA VAL A 266 -4.16 18.70 -40.54
C VAL A 266 -4.65 19.52 -41.74
N ILE A 267 -3.91 19.55 -42.85
CA ILE A 267 -4.32 20.24 -44.09
C ILE A 267 -5.59 19.59 -44.68
N ILE A 268 -5.64 18.26 -44.77
CA ILE A 268 -6.82 17.54 -45.27
C ILE A 268 -8.03 17.81 -44.36
N PHE A 269 -7.85 17.75 -43.03
CA PHE A 269 -8.93 17.99 -42.07
C PHE A 269 -9.48 19.42 -42.15
N LEU A 270 -8.61 20.43 -42.29
CA LEU A 270 -9.02 21.82 -42.53
C LEU A 270 -9.76 21.98 -43.87
N GLY A 271 -9.31 21.29 -44.93
CA GLY A 271 -10.01 21.28 -46.22
C GLY A 271 -11.43 20.73 -46.12
N VAL A 272 -11.62 19.61 -45.42
CA VAL A 272 -12.95 19.01 -45.17
C VAL A 272 -13.82 19.95 -44.33
N VAL A 273 -13.29 20.54 -43.26
CA VAL A 273 -14.03 21.49 -42.40
C VAL A 273 -14.45 22.76 -43.16
N LEU A 274 -13.64 23.23 -44.11
CA LEU A 274 -13.99 24.36 -44.98
C LEU A 274 -15.07 24.00 -46.02
N ILE A 275 -15.04 22.78 -46.57
CA ILE A 275 -16.09 22.28 -47.47
C ILE A 275 -17.42 22.08 -46.72
N MET A 276 -17.38 21.61 -45.47
CA MET A 276 -18.57 21.45 -44.61
C MET A 276 -19.14 22.76 -44.04
N LYS A 277 -18.52 23.91 -44.32
CA LYS A 277 -18.97 25.25 -43.89
C LYS A 277 -19.49 26.13 -45.04
N LYS A 278 -19.87 25.51 -46.16
CA LYS A 278 -20.48 26.17 -47.32
C LYS A 278 -21.79 25.50 -47.69
#